data_AF-A0A401TZF4-F1
#
_entry.id   AF-A0A401TZF4-F1
#
_cell.length_a   1.000
_cell.length_b   1.000
_cell.length_c   1.000
_cell.angle_alpha   90.00
_cell.angle_beta   90.00
_cell.angle_gamma   90.00
#
_symmetry.space_group_name_H-M   'P 1'
#
loop_
_entity.id
_entity.type
_entity.pdbx_description
1 polymer ?
#
loop_
_entity_poly.entity_id
_entity_poly.type
_entity_poly.pdbx_seq_one_letter_code
_entity_poly.pdbx_strand_id
1 'polypeptide(L)'
;MASGFKTIENRFAEILANLPNRPVAWLLKFLIQPFGARVTGPSDRVVHLCAQLVLSPSAARDRLTPDLAFVEDDGGIARLEKAFRLVTAAEDAAKQLRAARLHDWNEGVKKGVITQDDGEKLAAAHEAIAKVIEVDDFAPEALSPIYKKSADVHQFFQELGEQRAAS
;
A
#
# COMPACT_ATOMS: atom_id res chain seq x y z
N MET A 1 -19.59 -16.85 25.72
CA MET A 1 -19.48 -18.27 25.25
C MET A 1 -19.81 -18.43 23.76
N ALA A 2 -20.86 -17.83 23.21
CA ALA A 2 -21.24 -17.99 21.79
C ALA A 2 -20.19 -17.51 20.76
N SER A 3 -19.40 -16.47 21.07
CA SER A 3 -18.34 -15.97 20.19
C SER A 3 -17.18 -16.97 20.03
N GLY A 4 -16.86 -17.75 21.07
CA GLY A 4 -15.75 -18.71 21.04
C GLY A 4 -16.00 -19.85 20.05
N PHE A 5 -17.18 -20.46 20.12
CA PHE A 5 -17.58 -21.53 19.18
C PHE A 5 -17.59 -21.05 17.73
N LYS A 6 -18.14 -19.86 17.47
CA LYS A 6 -18.12 -19.24 16.13
C LYS A 6 -16.69 -19.04 15.61
N THR A 7 -15.79 -18.54 16.46
CA THR A 7 -14.38 -18.36 16.08
C THR A 7 -13.73 -19.70 15.75
N ILE A 8 -13.89 -20.71 16.61
CA ILE A 8 -13.33 -22.05 16.38
C ILE A 8 -13.87 -22.64 15.06
N GLU A 9 -15.18 -22.56 14.84
CA GLU A 9 -15.80 -23.05 13.62
C GLU A 9 -15.24 -22.38 12.36
N ASN A 10 -15.08 -21.04 12.40
CA ASN A 10 -14.54 -20.29 11.26
C ASN A 10 -13.06 -20.59 11.02
N ARG A 11 -12.25 -20.75 12.07
CA ARG A 11 -10.82 -21.11 11.90
C ARG A 11 -10.65 -22.49 11.29
N PHE A 12 -11.42 -23.48 11.72
CA PHE A 12 -11.39 -24.80 11.07
C PHE A 12 -11.83 -24.72 9.61
N ALA A 13 -12.89 -23.96 9.31
CA ALA A 13 -13.35 -23.78 7.94
C ALA A 13 -12.29 -23.10 7.06
N GLU A 14 -11.62 -22.06 7.55
CA GLU A 14 -10.53 -21.35 6.86
C GLU A 14 -9.32 -22.27 6.60
N ILE A 15 -8.87 -23.03 7.60
CA ILE A 15 -7.75 -23.96 7.47
C ILE A 15 -8.06 -25.04 6.43
N LEU A 16 -9.25 -25.64 6.49
CA LEU A 16 -9.66 -26.67 5.55
C LEU A 16 -9.84 -26.12 4.13
N ALA A 17 -10.31 -24.88 3.99
CA ALA A 17 -10.43 -24.21 2.70
C ALA A 17 -9.08 -23.89 2.05
N ASN A 18 -8.03 -23.66 2.85
CA ASN A 18 -6.68 -23.33 2.38
C ASN A 18 -5.70 -24.50 2.40
N LEU A 19 -6.13 -25.71 2.78
CA LEU A 19 -5.26 -26.88 2.80
C LEU A 19 -4.83 -27.25 1.36
N PRO A 20 -3.52 -27.40 1.09
CA PRO A 20 -3.01 -27.69 -0.25
C PRO A 20 -3.44 -29.07 -0.76
N ASN A 21 -3.56 -30.05 0.14
CA ASN A 21 -4.03 -31.39 -0.18
C ASN A 21 -5.57 -31.44 -0.08
N ARG A 22 -6.24 -31.18 -1.20
CA ARG A 22 -7.72 -31.18 -1.35
C ARG A 22 -8.39 -32.47 -0.81
N PRO A 23 -7.91 -33.69 -1.16
CA PRO A 23 -8.44 -34.93 -0.59
C PRO A 23 -8.44 -34.98 0.95
N VAL A 24 -7.32 -34.61 1.57
CA VAL A 24 -7.19 -34.59 3.04
C VAL A 24 -8.13 -33.55 3.64
N ALA A 25 -8.29 -32.40 2.99
CA ALA A 25 -9.21 -31.36 3.43
C ALA A 25 -10.67 -31.85 3.45
N TRP A 26 -11.09 -32.63 2.44
CA TRP A 26 -12.42 -33.21 2.41
C TRP A 26 -12.64 -34.25 3.51
N LEU A 27 -11.67 -35.13 3.76
CA LEU A 27 -11.73 -36.10 4.84
C LEU A 27 -11.86 -35.41 6.21
N LEU A 28 -10.98 -34.44 6.47
CA LEU A 28 -10.99 -33.69 7.74
C LEU A 28 -12.26 -32.85 7.88
N LYS A 29 -12.77 -32.26 6.80
CA LYS A 29 -14.06 -31.57 6.81
C LYS A 29 -15.19 -32.51 7.21
N PHE A 30 -15.23 -33.71 6.66
CA PHE A 30 -16.25 -34.70 7.03
C PHE A 30 -16.14 -35.13 8.51
N LEU A 31 -14.93 -35.33 9.03
CA LEU A 31 -14.70 -35.78 10.40
C LEU A 31 -14.93 -34.68 11.46
N ILE A 32 -14.51 -33.45 11.18
CA ILE A 32 -14.45 -32.35 12.16
C ILE A 32 -15.64 -31.39 12.02
N GLN A 33 -16.08 -31.11 10.79
CA GLN A 33 -17.17 -30.17 10.48
C GLN A 33 -18.11 -30.73 9.40
N PRO A 34 -18.83 -31.83 9.65
CA PRO A 34 -19.68 -32.48 8.66
C PRO A 34 -20.76 -31.55 8.09
N PHE A 35 -21.27 -30.63 8.91
CA PHE A 35 -22.25 -29.62 8.51
C PHE A 35 -21.65 -28.26 8.16
N GLY A 36 -20.31 -28.11 8.24
CA GLY A 36 -19.61 -26.84 8.05
C GLY A 36 -19.80 -25.84 9.20
N ALA A 37 -19.24 -24.64 9.04
CA ALA A 37 -19.43 -23.52 9.96
C ALA A 37 -20.81 -22.88 9.77
N ARG A 38 -21.51 -22.56 10.87
CA ARG A 38 -22.89 -22.04 10.80
C ARG A 38 -22.97 -20.61 10.30
N VAL A 39 -21.94 -19.80 10.54
CA VAL A 39 -21.88 -18.38 10.17
C VAL A 39 -20.51 -18.06 9.60
N THR A 40 -20.36 -18.25 8.29
CA THR A 40 -19.18 -17.81 7.56
C THR A 40 -19.27 -16.32 7.25
N GLY A 41 -18.15 -15.62 7.32
CA GLY A 41 -18.05 -14.23 6.85
C GLY A 41 -18.24 -14.12 5.33
N PRO A 42 -18.13 -12.89 4.77
CA PRO A 42 -18.10 -12.70 3.32
C PRO A 42 -16.93 -13.48 2.71
N SER A 43 -17.10 -13.99 1.49
CA SER A 43 -16.02 -14.66 0.75
C SER A 43 -14.85 -13.70 0.47
N ASP A 44 -13.64 -14.23 0.32
CA ASP A 44 -12.44 -13.46 -0.06
C ASP A 44 -12.66 -12.60 -1.31
N ARG A 45 -13.44 -13.11 -2.28
CA ARG A 45 -13.82 -12.35 -3.49
C ARG A 45 -14.60 -11.09 -3.13
N VAL A 46 -15.56 -11.18 -2.23
CA VAL A 46 -16.37 -10.04 -1.78
C VAL A 46 -15.49 -9.06 -1.00
N VAL A 47 -14.65 -9.57 -0.10
CA VAL A 47 -13.69 -8.75 0.67
C VAL A 47 -12.75 -8.00 -0.28
N HIS A 48 -12.23 -8.68 -1.30
CA HIS A 48 -11.35 -8.08 -2.30
C HIS A 48 -12.06 -6.99 -3.12
N LEU A 49 -13.31 -7.21 -3.53
CA LEU A 49 -14.10 -6.19 -4.22
C LEU A 49 -14.35 -4.98 -3.32
N CYS A 50 -14.68 -5.19 -2.05
CA CYS A 50 -14.82 -4.10 -1.08
C CYS A 50 -13.51 -3.32 -0.88
N ALA A 51 -12.37 -4.02 -0.79
CA ALA A 51 -11.07 -3.39 -0.68
C ALA A 51 -10.74 -2.54 -1.93
N GLN A 52 -11.01 -3.05 -3.14
CA GLN A 52 -10.83 -2.29 -4.38
C GLN A 52 -11.66 -1.00 -4.40
N LEU A 53 -12.90 -1.04 -3.90
CA LEU A 53 -13.73 0.17 -3.82
C LEU A 53 -13.11 1.27 -2.95
N VAL A 54 -12.34 0.91 -1.92
CA VAL A 54 -11.68 1.86 -1.01
C VAL A 54 -10.30 2.28 -1.53
N LEU A 55 -9.57 1.36 -2.19
CA LEU A 55 -8.21 1.57 -2.68
C LEU A 55 -8.14 2.24 -4.06
N SER A 56 -9.28 2.42 -4.73
CA SER A 56 -9.37 3.14 -6.01
C SER A 56 -10.34 4.32 -5.90
N PRO A 57 -10.17 5.37 -6.73
CA PRO A 57 -11.14 6.45 -6.83
C PRO A 57 -12.53 5.89 -7.12
N SER A 58 -13.47 6.10 -6.20
CA SER A 58 -14.83 5.59 -6.33
C SER A 58 -15.81 6.43 -5.52
N ALA A 59 -17.06 6.49 -5.98
CA ALA A 59 -18.13 7.18 -5.25
C ALA A 59 -18.39 6.59 -3.85
N ALA A 60 -18.04 5.31 -3.64
CA ALA A 60 -18.13 4.67 -2.33
C ALA A 60 -17.06 5.21 -1.38
N ARG A 61 -15.82 5.36 -1.87
CA ARG A 61 -14.72 5.98 -1.11
C ARG A 61 -15.07 7.41 -0.75
N ASP A 62 -15.51 8.21 -1.72
CA ASP A 62 -15.81 9.64 -1.51
C ASP A 62 -16.86 9.85 -0.41
N ARG A 63 -17.84 8.95 -0.29
CA ARG A 63 -18.83 8.95 0.80
C ARG A 63 -18.24 8.59 2.16
N LEU A 64 -17.21 7.75 2.20
CA LEU A 64 -16.52 7.34 3.42
C LEU A 64 -15.46 8.35 3.85
N THR A 65 -14.98 9.19 2.92
CA THR A 65 -13.90 10.15 3.15
C THR A 65 -14.31 11.60 2.82
N PRO A 66 -15.46 12.11 3.29
CA PRO A 66 -15.93 13.44 2.93
C PRO A 66 -14.94 14.54 3.37
N ASP A 67 -14.26 14.34 4.51
CA ASP A 67 -13.35 15.32 5.10
C ASP A 67 -11.90 15.23 4.54
N LEU A 68 -11.59 14.22 3.72
CA LEU A 68 -10.30 14.17 3.00
C LEU A 68 -10.34 14.95 1.67
N ALA A 69 -11.53 15.16 1.10
CA ALA A 69 -11.70 15.59 -0.29
C ALA A 69 -11.64 17.11 -0.51
N PHE A 70 -11.61 17.92 0.55
CA PHE A 70 -11.77 19.37 0.46
C PHE A 70 -10.73 20.14 1.25
N VAL A 71 -9.48 20.10 0.80
CA VAL A 71 -8.45 20.98 1.32
C VAL A 71 -7.56 21.42 0.16
N GLU A 72 -7.81 22.61 -0.39
CA GLU A 72 -6.82 23.35 -1.19
C GLU A 72 -5.82 24.03 -0.24
N ASP A 73 -5.11 23.22 0.54
CA ASP A 73 -4.02 23.65 1.41
C ASP A 73 -2.86 22.67 1.24
N ASP A 74 -1.67 23.02 1.71
CA ASP A 74 -0.49 22.16 1.70
C ASP A 74 -0.39 21.28 2.97
N GLY A 75 -1.51 21.08 3.68
CA GLY A 75 -1.61 20.22 4.85
C GLY A 75 -1.46 18.73 4.52
N GLY A 76 -1.10 17.92 5.52
CA GLY A 76 -0.80 16.49 5.33
C GLY A 76 -1.92 15.67 4.68
N ILE A 77 -3.19 15.97 4.99
CA ILE A 77 -4.36 15.29 4.41
C ILE A 77 -4.51 15.61 2.92
N ALA A 78 -4.30 16.86 2.52
CA ALA A 78 -4.36 17.29 1.12
C ALA A 78 -3.23 16.65 0.30
N ARG A 79 -2.02 16.61 0.86
CA ARG A 79 -0.87 15.90 0.26
C ARG A 79 -1.18 14.40 0.08
N LEU A 80 -1.80 13.77 1.08
CA LEU A 80 -2.20 12.36 1.02
C LEU A 80 -3.20 12.09 -0.11
N GLU A 81 -4.25 12.90 -0.24
CA GLU A 81 -5.25 12.76 -1.30
C GLU A 81 -4.64 13.01 -2.69
N LYS A 82 -3.74 13.99 -2.83
CA LYS A 82 -2.99 14.23 -4.07
C LYS A 82 -2.12 13.03 -4.44
N ALA A 83 -1.36 12.49 -3.49
CA ALA A 83 -0.52 11.31 -3.71
C ALA A 83 -1.37 10.09 -4.11
N PHE A 84 -2.51 9.87 -3.44
CA PHE A 84 -3.44 8.79 -3.76
C PHE A 84 -3.90 8.83 -5.22
N ARG A 85 -4.31 10.01 -5.73
CA ARG A 85 -4.75 10.16 -7.13
C ARG A 85 -3.62 9.90 -8.12
N LEU A 86 -2.42 10.42 -7.85
CA LEU A 86 -1.25 10.24 -8.72
C LEU A 86 -0.80 8.77 -8.77
N VAL A 87 -0.76 8.09 -7.61
CA VAL A 87 -0.43 6.66 -7.53
C VAL A 87 -1.43 5.82 -8.31
N THR A 88 -2.73 6.10 -8.17
CA THR A 88 -3.76 5.36 -8.89
C THR A 88 -3.67 5.60 -10.39
N ALA A 89 -3.40 6.84 -10.82
CA ALA A 89 -3.22 7.17 -12.24
C ALA A 89 -1.97 6.49 -12.86
N ALA A 90 -0.95 6.21 -12.05
CA ALA A 90 0.28 5.53 -12.48
C ALA A 90 0.25 4.00 -12.28
N GLU A 91 -0.87 3.42 -11.84
CA GLU A 91 -0.95 2.01 -11.44
C GLU A 91 -0.63 1.05 -12.59
N ASP A 92 -1.12 1.32 -13.79
CA ASP A 92 -0.89 0.47 -14.96
C ASP A 92 0.58 0.49 -15.40
N ALA A 93 1.22 1.65 -15.37
CA ALA A 93 2.65 1.80 -15.64
C ALA A 93 3.48 1.03 -14.60
N ALA A 94 3.13 1.14 -13.31
CA ALA A 94 3.79 0.40 -12.24
C ALA A 94 3.64 -1.12 -12.39
N LYS A 95 2.46 -1.60 -12.83
CA LYS A 95 2.22 -3.02 -13.12
C LYS A 95 3.10 -3.51 -14.27
N GLN A 96 3.23 -2.73 -15.35
CA GLN A 96 4.07 -3.07 -16.50
C GLN A 96 5.55 -3.18 -16.09
N LEU A 97 6.07 -2.21 -15.32
CA LEU A 97 7.43 -2.28 -14.78
C LEU A 97 7.66 -3.50 -13.90
N ARG A 98 6.71 -3.80 -13.00
CA ARG A 98 6.80 -4.97 -12.11
C ARG A 98 6.80 -6.28 -12.90
N ALA A 99 5.97 -6.38 -13.93
CA ALA A 99 5.95 -7.54 -14.82
C ALA A 99 7.29 -7.74 -15.56
N ALA A 100 7.93 -6.63 -15.95
CA ALA A 100 9.27 -6.63 -16.54
C ALA A 100 10.42 -6.76 -15.52
N ARG A 101 10.12 -6.84 -14.21
CA ARG A 101 11.10 -6.86 -13.11
C ARG A 101 12.04 -5.65 -13.11
N LEU A 102 11.52 -4.49 -13.47
CA LEU A 102 12.24 -3.21 -13.46
C LEU A 102 11.74 -2.36 -12.30
N HIS A 103 12.68 -1.69 -11.62
CA HIS A 103 12.38 -0.79 -10.49
C HIS A 103 12.51 0.68 -10.88
N ASP A 104 13.42 1.00 -11.80
CA ASP A 104 13.59 2.34 -12.33
C ASP A 104 12.70 2.55 -13.56
N TRP A 105 11.88 3.61 -13.52
CA TRP A 105 11.03 3.99 -14.63
C TRP A 105 11.85 4.47 -15.83
N ASN A 106 13.02 5.08 -15.63
CA ASN A 106 13.91 5.50 -16.72
C ASN A 106 14.40 4.30 -17.52
N GLU A 107 14.74 3.20 -16.85
CA GLU A 107 15.09 1.95 -17.52
C GLU A 107 13.89 1.36 -18.27
N GLY A 108 12.70 1.46 -17.69
CA GLY A 108 11.46 1.03 -18.32
C GLY A 108 11.18 1.75 -19.64
N VAL A 109 11.37 3.06 -19.68
CA VAL A 109 11.24 3.86 -20.91
C VAL A 109 12.32 3.48 -21.92
N LYS A 110 13.58 3.38 -21.50
CA LYS A 110 14.71 2.98 -22.37
C LYS A 110 14.50 1.61 -23.01
N LYS A 111 13.91 0.67 -22.26
CA LYS A 111 13.59 -0.69 -22.72
C LYS A 111 12.26 -0.76 -23.48
N GLY A 112 11.52 0.34 -23.61
CA GLY A 112 10.23 0.41 -24.28
C GLY A 112 9.09 -0.34 -23.56
N VAL A 113 9.24 -0.61 -22.27
CA VAL A 113 8.21 -1.27 -21.45
C VAL A 113 7.06 -0.32 -21.13
N ILE A 114 7.36 0.96 -20.92
CA ILE A 114 6.39 2.04 -20.65
C ILE A 114 6.70 3.25 -21.54
N THR A 115 5.72 4.15 -21.70
CA THR A 115 5.94 5.40 -22.44
C THR A 115 6.61 6.47 -21.57
N GLN A 116 7.12 7.54 -22.21
CA GLN A 116 7.68 8.68 -21.48
C GLN A 116 6.64 9.35 -20.56
N ASP A 117 5.40 9.50 -21.03
CA ASP A 117 4.28 10.06 -20.26
C ASP A 117 3.96 9.19 -19.01
N ASP A 118 4.01 7.87 -19.16
CA ASP A 118 3.85 6.94 -18.03
C ASP A 118 4.99 7.05 -17.02
N GLY A 119 6.22 7.26 -17.50
CA GLY A 119 7.39 7.53 -16.65
C GLY A 119 7.22 8.82 -15.84
N GLU A 120 6.72 9.88 -16.46
CA GLU A 120 6.45 11.16 -15.79
C GLU A 120 5.36 11.04 -14.73
N LYS A 121 4.30 10.27 -14.99
CA LYS A 121 3.26 9.96 -13.98
C LYS A 121 3.84 9.22 -12.77
N LEU A 122 4.72 8.24 -13.00
CA LEU A 122 5.40 7.51 -11.93
C LEU A 122 6.32 8.42 -11.11
N ALA A 123 7.07 9.30 -11.78
CA ALA A 123 7.94 10.27 -11.11
C ALA A 123 7.12 11.25 -10.23
N ALA A 124 6.03 11.80 -10.77
CA ALA A 124 5.14 12.68 -10.04
C ALA A 124 4.47 11.98 -8.85
N ALA A 125 4.07 10.71 -9.00
CA ALA A 125 3.54 9.90 -7.91
C ALA A 125 4.60 9.70 -6.81
N HIS A 126 5.83 9.34 -7.15
CA HIS A 126 6.92 9.17 -6.17
C HIS A 126 7.23 10.47 -5.42
N GLU A 127 7.27 11.62 -6.11
CA GLU A 127 7.48 12.92 -5.48
C GLU A 127 6.34 13.24 -4.49
N ALA A 128 5.09 13.00 -4.87
CA ALA A 128 3.95 13.22 -3.99
C ALA A 128 3.96 12.29 -2.77
N ILE A 129 4.33 11.01 -2.95
CA ILE A 129 4.52 10.07 -1.84
C ILE A 129 5.61 10.56 -0.89
N ALA A 130 6.75 11.01 -1.42
CA ALA A 130 7.86 11.52 -0.62
C ALA A 130 7.39 12.67 0.28
N LYS A 131 6.64 13.64 -0.26
CA LYS A 131 6.08 14.78 0.50
C LYS A 131 5.05 14.39 1.58
N VAL A 132 4.41 13.24 1.44
CA VAL A 132 3.47 12.70 2.45
C VAL A 132 4.22 11.99 3.56
N ILE A 133 5.29 11.27 3.21
CA ILE A 133 6.14 10.54 4.17
C ILE A 133 7.07 11.50 4.91
N GLU A 134 7.48 12.59 4.26
CA GLU A 134 8.28 13.67 4.82
C GLU A 134 7.47 14.41 5.88
N VAL A 135 7.52 13.87 7.10
CA VAL A 135 6.94 14.45 8.29
C VAL A 135 8.08 15.01 9.11
N ASP A 136 8.39 16.29 8.89
CA ASP A 136 9.27 17.09 9.76
C ASP A 136 8.38 17.84 10.78
N ASP A 137 7.55 17.09 11.52
CA ASP A 137 6.62 17.65 12.52
C ASP A 137 7.33 18.03 13.83
N PHE A 138 8.65 17.85 13.88
CA PHE A 138 9.48 18.20 15.01
C PHE A 138 10.71 18.96 14.56
N ALA A 139 10.71 20.28 14.81
CA ALA A 139 11.95 21.03 14.87
C ALA A 139 12.86 20.32 15.90
N PRO A 140 14.06 19.84 15.53
CA PRO A 140 14.96 19.15 16.44
C PRO A 140 15.26 19.97 17.71
N GLU A 141 15.22 21.30 17.58
CA GLU A 141 15.37 22.27 18.67
C GLU A 141 14.22 22.24 19.69
N ALA A 142 13.01 21.85 19.27
CA ALA A 142 11.84 21.68 20.14
C ALA A 142 11.87 20.35 20.91
N LEU A 143 12.52 19.31 20.36
CA LEU A 143 12.70 18.01 21.01
C LEU A 143 13.93 17.96 21.92
N SER A 144 14.95 18.77 21.65
CA SER A 144 16.15 18.85 22.49
C SER A 144 16.73 20.27 22.51
N PRO A 145 16.78 20.93 23.68
CA PRO A 145 17.40 22.25 23.83
C PRO A 145 18.93 22.23 23.60
N ILE A 146 19.53 21.06 23.38
CA ILE A 146 20.96 20.88 23.14
C ILE A 146 21.26 20.75 21.63
N TYR A 147 20.24 20.54 20.79
CA TYR A 147 20.47 20.36 19.35
C TYR A 147 20.97 21.66 18.71
N LYS A 148 22.15 21.59 18.09
CA LYS A 148 22.65 22.61 17.17
C LYS A 148 22.78 21.96 15.81
N LYS A 149 21.99 22.44 14.83
CA LYS A 149 22.15 22.04 13.42
C LYS A 149 23.57 22.40 12.96
N SER A 150 24.46 21.41 12.87
CA SER A 150 25.78 21.63 12.27
C SER A 150 25.61 21.73 10.74
N ALA A 151 26.26 22.72 10.14
CA ALA A 151 26.15 23.00 8.70
C ALA A 151 26.58 21.82 7.82
N ASP A 152 27.36 20.88 8.37
CA ASP A 152 28.02 19.80 7.62
C ASP A 152 27.17 18.55 7.40
N VAL A 153 25.98 18.43 8.01
CA VAL A 153 25.17 17.20 7.92
C VAL A 153 24.65 16.98 6.49
N HIS A 154 24.28 18.06 5.78
CA HIS A 154 23.84 17.95 4.38
C HIS A 154 24.99 17.55 3.45
N GLN A 155 26.21 18.01 3.71
CA GLN A 155 27.39 17.62 2.94
C GLN A 155 27.73 16.14 3.14
N PHE A 156 27.64 15.65 4.38
CA PHE A 156 27.91 14.24 4.69
C PHE A 156 26.98 13.27 3.94
N PHE A 157 25.67 13.57 3.89
CA PHE A 157 24.72 12.73 3.15
C PHE A 157 24.83 12.88 1.63
N GLN A 158 25.23 14.05 1.12
CA GLN A 158 25.55 14.24 -0.29
C GLN A 158 26.79 13.42 -0.71
N GLU A 159 27.87 13.48 0.07
CA GLU A 159 29.10 12.70 -0.18
C GLU A 159 28.84 11.19 -0.14
N LEU A 160 28.03 10.71 0.82
CA LEU A 160 27.65 9.29 0.89
C LEU A 160 26.78 8.85 -0.29
N GLY A 161 25.94 9.75 -0.80
CA GLY A 161 25.13 9.54 -2.00
C GLY A 161 25.98 9.43 -3.26
N GLU A 162 26.95 10.32 -3.43
CA GLU A 162 27.87 10.29 -4.58
C GLU A 162 28.81 9.09 -4.55
N GLN A 163 29.30 8.69 -3.37
CA GLN A 163 30.13 7.48 -3.23
C GLN A 163 29.38 6.19 -3.61
N ARG A 164 28.08 6.12 -3.36
CA ARG A 164 27.24 4.97 -3.78
C ARG A 164 26.86 5.03 -5.26
N ALA A 165 26.80 6.22 -5.86
CA ALA A 165 26.54 6.37 -7.29
C ALA A 165 27.78 6.07 -8.15
N ALA A 166 28.98 6.14 -7.56
CA ALA A 166 30.26 5.89 -8.23
C ALA A 166 30.77 4.43 -8.11
N SER A 167 30.07 3.57 -7.34
CA SER A 167 30.36 2.13 -7.16
C SER A 167 29.37 1.25 -7.90
#